data_AF-A0A820LDW7-F1
#
_entry.id   AF-A0A820LDW7-F1
#
_cell.length_a   1.000
_cell.length_b   1.000
_cell.length_c   1.000
_cell.angle_alpha   90.00
_cell.angle_beta   90.00
_cell.angle_gamma   90.00
#
_symmetry.space_group_name_H-M   'P 1'
#
loop_
_entity.id
_entity.type
_entity.pdbx_description
1 polymer ?
#
loop_
_entity_poly.entity_id
_entity_poly.type
_entity_poly.pdbx_seq_one_letter_code
_entity_poly.pdbx_strand_id
1 'polypeptide(L)'
;DGGSLEKISSRTAQFTSVLAWGVIDYEDAYVKAGQLEYVRDAIRWSTDYLIKAHVNEREFYERVGDEEFWKSLIDDWSRPEDILVSRTTLKIDLNKDNLFVPGEAAAALAAASIVFRLSDPVYHAKLLTHARQLYNLAKNNNRHLFFLPSKGGNALAWAALWLLRATGEQSYLLDAKQHY
;
A
#
# COMPACT_ATOMS: atom_id res chain seq x y z
N ASP A 1 7.28 -5.26 -9.52
CA ASP A 1 7.78 -6.54 -8.96
C ASP A 1 9.11 -6.90 -9.59
N GLY A 2 9.27 -6.61 -10.88
CA GLY A 2 10.47 -6.77 -11.69
C GLY A 2 10.01 -7.01 -13.13
N GLY A 3 10.68 -7.91 -13.84
CA GLY A 3 10.14 -8.55 -15.06
C GLY A 3 9.23 -9.74 -14.76
N SER A 4 8.98 -10.07 -13.49
CA SER A 4 8.05 -11.13 -13.11
C SER A 4 6.61 -10.67 -13.24
N LEU A 5 5.70 -11.65 -13.22
CA LEU A 5 4.27 -11.41 -13.32
C LEU A 5 3.56 -11.59 -12.00
N GLU A 6 4.29 -11.71 -10.89
CA GLU A 6 3.71 -11.61 -9.56
C GLU A 6 3.08 -10.22 -9.34
N LYS A 7 2.14 -10.15 -8.39
CA LYS A 7 1.68 -8.88 -7.84
C LYS A 7 1.91 -8.89 -6.34
N ILE A 8 2.81 -8.04 -5.87
CA ILE A 8 3.23 -7.97 -4.47
C ILE A 8 2.73 -6.65 -3.88
N SER A 9 1.84 -6.77 -2.89
CA SER A 9 1.13 -5.63 -2.31
C SER A 9 2.06 -4.65 -1.59
N SER A 10 3.13 -5.11 -0.92
CA SER A 10 4.11 -4.22 -0.28
C SER A 10 4.84 -3.34 -1.31
N ARG A 11 5.32 -3.93 -2.41
CA ARG A 11 5.97 -3.18 -3.49
C ARG A 11 5.00 -2.21 -4.14
N THR A 12 3.75 -2.65 -4.35
CA THR A 12 2.70 -1.81 -4.91
C THR A 12 2.43 -0.60 -4.03
N ALA A 13 2.29 -0.84 -2.73
CA ALA A 13 2.11 0.21 -1.74
C ALA A 13 3.28 1.19 -1.75
N GLN A 14 4.51 0.72 -1.60
CA GLN A 14 5.71 1.56 -1.53
C GLN A 14 5.85 2.53 -2.71
N PHE A 15 5.70 2.04 -3.94
CA PHE A 15 5.79 2.95 -5.09
C PHE A 15 4.62 3.94 -5.11
N THR A 16 3.42 3.49 -4.71
CA THR A 16 2.22 4.34 -4.69
C THR A 16 2.38 5.47 -3.67
N SER A 17 2.90 5.19 -2.47
CA SER A 17 3.13 6.22 -1.45
C SER A 17 4.14 7.25 -1.93
N VAL A 18 5.23 6.81 -2.56
CA VAL A 18 6.27 7.71 -3.09
C VAL A 18 5.74 8.55 -4.27
N LEU A 19 4.97 7.93 -5.19
CA LEU A 19 4.36 8.63 -6.31
C LEU A 19 3.35 9.67 -5.83
N ALA A 20 2.47 9.30 -4.89
CA ALA A 20 1.53 10.21 -4.25
C ALA A 20 2.25 11.35 -3.52
N TRP A 21 3.33 11.07 -2.80
CA TRP A 21 4.14 12.10 -2.14
C TRP A 21 4.68 13.12 -3.16
N GLY A 22 5.23 12.64 -4.28
CA GLY A 22 5.68 13.51 -5.37
C GLY A 22 4.59 14.43 -5.89
N VAL A 23 3.36 13.92 -6.07
CA VAL A 23 2.23 14.75 -6.50
C VAL A 23 1.85 15.78 -5.43
N ILE A 24 1.82 15.40 -4.16
CA ILE A 24 1.43 16.30 -3.06
C ILE A 24 2.39 17.48 -2.94
N ASP A 25 3.69 17.23 -3.05
CA ASP A 25 4.71 18.27 -2.84
C ASP A 25 5.00 19.08 -4.12
N TYR A 26 4.73 18.52 -5.31
CA TYR A 26 5.10 19.11 -6.60
C TYR A 26 3.97 19.10 -7.64
N GLU A 27 2.71 19.27 -7.22
CA GLU A 27 1.54 19.22 -8.11
C GLU A 27 1.67 20.19 -9.29
N ASP A 28 2.22 21.38 -9.07
CA ASP A 28 2.40 22.41 -10.10
C ASP A 28 3.33 21.95 -11.24
N ALA A 29 4.33 21.13 -10.94
CA ALA A 29 5.22 20.53 -11.94
C ALA A 29 4.46 19.53 -12.81
N TYR A 30 3.59 18.69 -12.22
CA TYR A 30 2.73 17.78 -12.98
C TYR A 30 1.72 18.53 -13.85
N VAL A 31 1.14 19.63 -13.36
CA VAL A 31 0.25 20.50 -14.15
C VAL A 31 1.00 21.10 -15.33
N LYS A 32 2.17 21.71 -15.10
CA LYS A 32 2.98 22.34 -16.16
C LYS A 32 3.42 21.33 -17.22
N ALA A 33 3.71 20.09 -16.83
CA ALA A 33 4.09 19.03 -17.74
C ALA A 33 2.89 18.35 -18.45
N GLY A 34 1.65 18.71 -18.10
CA GLY A 34 0.45 18.03 -18.59
C GLY A 34 0.34 16.58 -18.13
N GLN A 35 0.97 16.22 -17.01
CA GLN A 35 1.07 14.85 -16.50
C GLN A 35 0.16 14.56 -15.30
N LEU A 36 -0.59 15.57 -14.79
CA LEU A 36 -1.36 15.43 -13.56
C LEU A 36 -2.43 14.33 -13.63
N GLU A 37 -3.16 14.23 -14.74
CA GLU A 37 -4.19 13.18 -14.87
C GLU A 37 -3.57 11.79 -15.04
N TYR A 38 -2.46 11.67 -15.76
CA TYR A 38 -1.75 10.38 -15.92
C TYR A 38 -1.19 9.86 -14.59
N VAL A 39 -0.61 10.73 -13.76
CA VAL A 39 -0.11 10.31 -12.45
C VAL A 39 -1.27 9.97 -11.49
N ARG A 40 -2.40 10.69 -11.58
CA ARG A 40 -3.63 10.34 -10.85
C ARG A 40 -4.14 8.96 -11.25
N ASP A 41 -4.20 8.65 -12.55
CA ASP A 41 -4.60 7.34 -13.03
C ASP A 41 -3.65 6.23 -12.57
N ALA A 42 -2.34 6.47 -12.59
CA ALA A 42 -1.34 5.51 -12.09
C ALA A 42 -1.48 5.24 -10.58
N ILE A 43 -1.73 6.29 -9.78
CA ILE A 43 -2.00 6.14 -8.34
C ILE A 43 -3.31 5.37 -8.16
N ARG A 44 -4.38 5.73 -8.87
CA ARG A 44 -5.70 5.08 -8.78
C ARG A 44 -5.64 3.60 -9.13
N TRP A 45 -4.92 3.24 -10.18
CA TRP A 45 -4.72 1.84 -10.58
C TRP A 45 -4.19 0.99 -9.43
N SER A 46 -3.22 1.56 -8.71
CA SER A 46 -2.52 0.90 -7.62
C SER A 46 -3.38 0.84 -6.36
N THR A 47 -4.06 1.93 -6.02
CA THR A 47 -4.95 1.97 -4.86
C THR A 47 -6.21 1.15 -5.05
N ASP A 48 -6.76 1.05 -6.26
CA ASP A 48 -7.88 0.15 -6.58
C ASP A 48 -7.49 -1.32 -6.38
N TYR A 49 -6.26 -1.69 -6.72
CA TYR A 49 -5.74 -3.02 -6.39
C TYR A 49 -5.61 -3.23 -4.87
N LEU A 50 -5.02 -2.28 -4.14
CA LEU A 50 -4.86 -2.40 -2.68
C LEU A 50 -6.20 -2.45 -1.94
N ILE A 51 -7.19 -1.68 -2.40
CA ILE A 51 -8.58 -1.73 -1.91
C ILE A 51 -9.15 -3.14 -2.13
N LYS A 52 -9.00 -3.71 -3.33
CA LYS A 52 -9.48 -5.07 -3.63
C LYS A 52 -8.74 -6.15 -2.82
N ALA A 53 -7.46 -5.95 -2.55
CA ALA A 53 -6.68 -6.83 -1.70
C ALA A 53 -7.12 -6.75 -0.23
N HIS A 54 -7.70 -5.63 0.21
CA HIS A 54 -8.26 -5.43 1.55
C HIS A 54 -9.76 -5.76 1.57
N VAL A 55 -10.08 -7.05 1.69
CA VAL A 55 -11.46 -7.58 1.58
C VAL A 55 -12.31 -7.18 2.78
N ASN A 56 -11.73 -7.20 3.98
CA ASN A 56 -12.36 -6.74 5.23
C ASN A 56 -11.28 -6.38 6.25
N GLU A 57 -11.68 -5.82 7.39
CA GLU A 57 -10.78 -5.26 8.42
C GLU A 57 -9.68 -6.20 8.93
N ARG A 58 -9.84 -7.53 8.74
CA ARG A 58 -8.88 -8.55 9.18
C ARG A 58 -8.34 -9.41 8.04
N GLU A 59 -8.62 -9.04 6.79
CA GLU A 59 -8.31 -9.83 5.61
C GLU A 59 -7.64 -8.98 4.53
N PHE A 60 -6.34 -9.23 4.34
CA PHE A 60 -5.53 -8.54 3.35
C PHE A 60 -4.66 -9.50 2.55
N TYR A 61 -4.72 -9.42 1.22
CA TYR A 61 -3.90 -10.22 0.32
C TYR A 61 -2.55 -9.58 0.08
N GLU A 62 -1.47 -10.28 0.44
CA GLU A 62 -0.11 -9.80 0.25
C GLU A 62 0.44 -10.07 -1.15
N ARG A 63 -0.04 -11.12 -1.82
CA ARG A 63 0.47 -11.53 -3.13
C ARG A 63 -0.57 -12.21 -4.02
N VAL A 64 -0.45 -12.00 -5.33
CA VAL A 64 -1.05 -12.83 -6.38
C VAL A 64 0.05 -13.44 -7.26
N GLY A 65 0.09 -14.77 -7.31
CA GLY A 65 1.19 -15.57 -7.82
C GLY A 65 2.16 -15.88 -6.68
N ASP A 66 2.08 -17.07 -6.10
CA ASP A 66 2.96 -17.53 -5.02
C ASP A 66 4.28 -18.12 -5.55
N GLU A 67 5.03 -18.79 -4.67
CA GLU A 67 6.27 -19.45 -5.03
C GLU A 67 6.08 -20.58 -6.05
N GLU A 68 4.96 -21.30 -6.03
CA GLU A 68 4.66 -22.35 -7.01
C GLU A 68 4.35 -21.74 -8.37
N PHE A 69 3.58 -20.66 -8.41
CA PHE A 69 3.35 -19.88 -9.63
C PHE A 69 4.68 -19.36 -10.21
N TRP A 70 5.53 -18.76 -9.37
CA TRP A 70 6.84 -18.30 -9.82
C TRP A 70 7.70 -19.44 -10.36
N LYS A 71 7.79 -20.57 -9.64
CA LYS A 71 8.52 -21.77 -10.09
C LYS A 71 8.01 -22.30 -11.44
N SER A 72 6.70 -22.23 -11.68
CA SER A 72 6.11 -22.68 -12.94
C SER A 72 6.50 -21.82 -14.15
N LEU A 73 6.96 -20.59 -13.92
CA LEU A 73 7.30 -19.62 -14.95
C LEU A 73 8.79 -19.26 -15.00
N ILE A 74 9.64 -19.90 -14.18
CA ILE A 74 11.04 -19.49 -14.06
C ILE A 74 11.82 -19.63 -15.38
N ASP A 75 11.40 -20.56 -16.24
CA ASP A 75 11.94 -20.78 -17.59
C ASP A 75 10.96 -20.35 -18.71
N ASP A 76 9.86 -19.68 -18.36
CA ASP A 76 8.83 -19.24 -19.29
C ASP A 76 8.83 -17.70 -19.44
N TRP A 77 9.46 -17.23 -20.53
CA TRP A 77 9.41 -15.83 -20.92
C TRP A 77 8.25 -15.59 -21.89
N SER A 78 7.03 -15.55 -21.35
CA SER A 78 5.81 -15.33 -22.11
C SER A 78 5.17 -13.98 -21.83
N ARG A 79 4.34 -13.53 -22.78
CA ARG A 79 3.53 -12.32 -22.58
C ARG A 79 2.50 -12.58 -21.47
N PRO A 80 2.16 -11.59 -20.63
CA PRO A 80 1.23 -11.80 -19.52
C PRO A 80 -0.15 -12.29 -19.96
N GLU A 81 -0.59 -11.93 -21.17
CA GLU A 81 -1.86 -12.39 -21.76
C GLU A 81 -1.86 -13.87 -22.19
N ASP A 82 -0.68 -14.49 -22.36
CA ASP A 82 -0.55 -15.88 -22.82
C ASP A 82 -0.42 -16.88 -21.66
N ILE A 83 -0.39 -16.42 -20.42
CA ILE A 83 -0.17 -17.29 -19.26
C ILE A 83 -1.47 -17.96 -18.85
N LEU A 84 -1.50 -19.28 -19.04
CA LEU A 84 -2.63 -20.14 -18.71
C LEU A 84 -2.49 -20.83 -17.34
N VAL A 85 -1.35 -20.65 -16.66
CA VAL A 85 -1.10 -21.26 -15.35
C VAL A 85 -1.93 -20.57 -14.28
N SER A 86 -2.48 -21.37 -13.36
CA SER A 86 -3.25 -20.85 -12.22
C SER A 86 -2.40 -19.91 -11.36
N ARG A 87 -3.00 -18.80 -10.93
CA ARG A 87 -2.38 -17.78 -10.10
C ARG A 87 -2.99 -17.79 -8.72
N THR A 88 -2.36 -18.51 -7.81
CA THR A 88 -2.77 -18.58 -6.40
C THR A 88 -2.60 -17.24 -5.70
N THR A 89 -3.40 -17.03 -4.66
CA THR A 89 -3.38 -15.79 -3.86
C THR A 89 -2.90 -16.10 -2.46
N LEU A 90 -1.99 -15.27 -1.94
CA LEU A 90 -1.49 -15.39 -0.58
C LEU A 90 -2.06 -14.27 0.29
N LYS A 91 -2.71 -14.66 1.38
CA LYS A 91 -3.23 -13.76 2.41
C LYS A 91 -2.21 -13.62 3.54
N ILE A 92 -2.14 -12.44 4.16
CA ILE A 92 -1.32 -12.25 5.36
C ILE A 92 -1.73 -13.23 6.47
N ASP A 93 -0.74 -13.76 7.17
CA ASP A 93 -0.97 -14.56 8.38
C ASP A 93 -0.88 -13.66 9.61
N LEU A 94 -2.02 -13.39 10.23
CA LEU A 94 -2.11 -12.54 11.43
C LEU A 94 -1.41 -13.15 12.66
N ASN A 95 -1.03 -14.43 12.62
CA ASN A 95 -0.30 -15.09 13.69
C ASN A 95 1.23 -14.99 13.52
N LYS A 96 1.72 -14.43 12.41
CA LYS A 96 3.14 -14.23 12.13
C LYS A 96 3.55 -12.76 12.28
N ASP A 97 4.79 -12.54 12.70
CA ASP A 97 5.37 -11.20 12.93
C ASP A 97 5.73 -10.43 11.63
N ASN A 98 4.93 -10.53 10.58
CA ASN A 98 5.24 -9.93 9.27
C ASN A 98 4.16 -8.96 8.77
N LEU A 99 3.74 -8.03 9.62
CA LEU A 99 2.67 -7.07 9.32
C LEU A 99 3.15 -5.70 8.84
N PHE A 100 4.36 -5.67 8.28
CA PHE A 100 4.86 -4.52 7.53
C PHE A 100 4.00 -4.20 6.31
N VAL A 101 3.48 -5.22 5.61
CA VAL A 101 2.69 -5.09 4.37
C VAL A 101 1.42 -4.23 4.57
N PRO A 102 0.51 -4.51 5.54
CA PRO A 102 -0.65 -3.65 5.77
C PRO A 102 -0.27 -2.24 6.23
N GLY A 103 0.87 -2.05 6.92
CA GLY A 103 1.40 -0.73 7.26
C GLY A 103 1.77 0.09 6.01
N GLU A 104 2.53 -0.50 5.09
CA GLU A 104 2.85 0.17 3.81
C GLU A 104 1.59 0.48 2.99
N ALA A 105 0.65 -0.46 2.92
CA ALA A 105 -0.62 -0.25 2.23
C ALA A 105 -1.43 0.89 2.87
N ALA A 106 -1.45 0.99 4.20
CA ALA A 106 -2.06 2.11 4.90
C ALA A 106 -1.41 3.45 4.56
N ALA A 107 -0.07 3.51 4.52
CA ALA A 107 0.68 4.70 4.13
C ALA A 107 0.34 5.13 2.69
N ALA A 108 0.34 4.18 1.75
CA ALA A 108 0.02 4.43 0.34
C ALA A 108 -1.39 4.97 0.15
N LEU A 109 -2.38 4.35 0.79
CA LEU A 109 -3.78 4.78 0.69
C LEU A 109 -4.02 6.13 1.37
N ALA A 110 -3.37 6.39 2.51
CA ALA A 110 -3.44 7.69 3.18
C ALA A 110 -2.81 8.80 2.33
N ALA A 111 -1.63 8.58 1.75
CA ALA A 111 -0.99 9.53 0.83
C ALA A 111 -1.87 9.79 -0.41
N ALA A 112 -2.34 8.73 -1.06
CA ALA A 112 -3.22 8.85 -2.21
C ALA A 112 -4.53 9.58 -1.89
N SER A 113 -5.07 9.43 -0.67
CA SER A 113 -6.28 10.16 -0.27
C SER A 113 -6.08 11.67 -0.33
N ILE A 114 -4.88 12.18 -0.02
CA ILE A 114 -4.57 13.61 -0.10
C ILE A 114 -4.61 14.07 -1.56
N VAL A 115 -4.04 13.28 -2.48
CA VAL A 115 -4.02 13.57 -3.93
C VAL A 115 -5.43 13.72 -4.49
N PHE A 116 -6.37 12.87 -4.07
CA PHE A 116 -7.75 12.89 -4.56
C PHE A 116 -8.70 13.78 -3.74
N ARG A 117 -8.23 14.43 -2.67
CA ARG A 117 -9.09 15.15 -1.71
C ARG A 117 -10.00 16.18 -2.35
N LEU A 118 -9.50 16.92 -3.34
CA LEU A 118 -10.26 17.98 -4.02
C LEU A 118 -10.96 17.47 -5.29
N SER A 119 -10.32 16.58 -6.04
CA SER A 119 -10.82 16.13 -7.34
C SER A 119 -11.85 15.00 -7.24
N ASP A 120 -11.78 14.15 -6.21
CA ASP A 120 -12.69 13.03 -5.99
C ASP A 120 -12.89 12.78 -4.48
N PRO A 121 -13.74 13.58 -3.80
CA PRO A 121 -13.96 13.47 -2.35
C PRO A 121 -14.52 12.11 -1.91
N VAL A 122 -15.29 11.44 -2.78
CA VAL A 122 -15.85 10.10 -2.50
C VAL A 122 -14.74 9.06 -2.47
N TYR A 123 -13.84 9.08 -3.45
CA TYR A 123 -12.68 8.19 -3.48
C TYR A 123 -11.69 8.51 -2.36
N HIS A 124 -11.45 9.79 -2.05
CA HIS A 124 -10.69 10.23 -0.88
C HIS A 124 -11.19 9.57 0.42
N ALA A 125 -12.50 9.65 0.69
CA ALA A 125 -13.10 9.06 1.88
C ALA A 125 -12.92 7.53 1.90
N LYS A 126 -13.13 6.87 0.76
CA LYS A 126 -12.91 5.42 0.60
C LYS A 126 -11.46 5.03 0.92
N LEU A 127 -10.49 5.75 0.36
CA LEU A 127 -9.07 5.51 0.60
C LEU A 127 -8.73 5.64 2.09
N LEU A 128 -9.21 6.69 2.76
CA LEU A 128 -8.98 6.87 4.20
C LEU A 128 -9.61 5.77 5.05
N THR A 129 -10.81 5.28 4.72
CA THR A 129 -11.43 4.16 5.44
C THR A 129 -10.54 2.92 5.40
N HIS A 130 -10.09 2.50 4.20
CA HIS A 130 -9.19 1.35 4.07
C HIS A 130 -7.84 1.62 4.73
N ALA A 131 -7.28 2.83 4.63
CA ALA A 131 -6.00 3.19 5.26
C ALA A 131 -6.04 3.04 6.78
N ARG A 132 -7.10 3.53 7.44
CA ARG A 132 -7.28 3.41 8.90
C ARG A 132 -7.44 1.97 9.35
N GLN A 133 -8.25 1.20 8.62
CA GLN A 133 -8.47 -0.20 8.93
C GLN A 133 -7.19 -1.03 8.78
N LEU A 134 -6.42 -0.84 7.71
CA LEU A 134 -5.13 -1.51 7.52
C LEU A 134 -4.09 -1.08 8.55
N TYR A 135 -4.05 0.19 8.91
CA TYR A 135 -3.19 0.69 9.98
C TYR A 135 -3.52 0.02 11.32
N ASN A 136 -4.81 -0.05 11.68
CA ASN A 136 -5.26 -0.73 12.89
C ASN A 136 -4.96 -2.23 12.86
N LEU A 137 -5.14 -2.88 11.71
CA LEU A 137 -4.80 -4.29 11.51
C LEU A 137 -3.31 -4.53 11.77
N ALA A 138 -2.46 -3.69 11.19
CA ALA A 138 -1.01 -3.75 11.36
C ALA A 138 -0.60 -3.46 12.81
N LYS A 139 -1.14 -2.40 13.43
CA LYS A 139 -0.84 -1.99 14.81
C LYS A 139 -1.24 -3.05 15.84
N ASN A 140 -2.43 -3.63 15.72
CA ASN A 140 -2.99 -4.54 16.72
C ASN A 140 -2.38 -5.95 16.72
N ASN A 141 -1.80 -6.38 15.60
CA ASN A 141 -1.27 -7.73 15.45
C ASN A 141 0.28 -7.75 15.47
N ASN A 142 0.93 -6.61 15.72
CA ASN A 142 2.38 -6.53 15.82
C ASN A 142 2.85 -6.71 17.27
N ARG A 143 3.10 -7.96 17.67
CA ARG A 143 3.39 -8.32 19.07
C ARG A 143 4.80 -7.94 19.56
N HIS A 144 5.72 -7.56 18.66
CA HIS A 144 7.15 -7.44 18.98
C HIS A 144 7.85 -6.13 18.56
N LEU A 145 7.10 -5.07 18.23
CA LEU A 145 7.70 -3.82 17.75
C LEU A 145 8.50 -3.00 18.76
N PHE A 146 8.44 -3.32 20.06
CA PHE A 146 9.24 -2.61 21.06
C PHE A 146 10.76 -2.85 20.94
N PHE A 147 11.22 -3.81 20.13
CA PHE A 147 12.64 -4.22 20.16
C PHE A 147 13.36 -4.29 18.80
N LEU A 148 12.70 -4.07 17.65
CA LEU A 148 13.36 -4.19 16.34
C LEU A 148 12.89 -3.13 15.31
N PRO A 149 13.52 -1.93 15.30
CA PRO A 149 13.25 -0.87 14.32
C PRO A 149 13.37 -1.34 12.85
N SER A 150 14.22 -2.34 12.59
CA SER A 150 14.48 -2.89 11.26
C SER A 150 13.44 -3.88 10.72
N LYS A 151 12.41 -4.27 11.50
CA LYS A 151 11.45 -5.34 11.12
C LYS A 151 9.97 -4.94 11.18
N GLY A 152 9.64 -3.66 10.96
CA GLY A 152 8.23 -3.23 10.79
C GLY A 152 7.88 -1.89 11.43
N GLY A 153 8.68 -1.42 12.39
CA GLY A 153 8.46 -0.14 13.08
C GLY A 153 8.43 1.03 12.11
N ASN A 154 9.36 1.01 11.14
CA ASN A 154 9.44 2.01 10.08
C ASN A 154 8.14 2.12 9.25
N ALA A 155 7.43 1.03 8.94
CA ALA A 155 6.18 1.12 8.18
C ALA A 155 5.01 1.66 9.00
N LEU A 156 4.92 1.32 10.29
CA LEU A 156 3.86 1.90 11.13
C LEU A 156 4.12 3.37 11.42
N ALA A 157 5.37 3.78 11.65
CA ALA A 157 5.73 5.18 11.75
C ALA A 157 5.39 5.94 10.45
N TRP A 158 5.77 5.35 9.30
CA TRP A 158 5.46 5.90 7.98
C TRP A 158 3.96 6.05 7.73
N ALA A 159 3.18 5.01 8.00
CA ALA A 159 1.73 5.04 7.85
C ALA A 159 1.06 6.05 8.78
N ALA A 160 1.51 6.12 10.04
CA ALA A 160 0.99 7.07 11.01
C ALA A 160 1.27 8.52 10.56
N LEU A 161 2.46 8.82 10.03
CA LEU A 161 2.75 10.16 9.50
C LEU A 161 1.86 10.53 8.30
N TRP A 162 1.57 9.59 7.39
CA TRP A 162 0.65 9.84 6.29
C TRP A 162 -0.79 10.02 6.75
N LEU A 163 -1.25 9.22 7.71
CA LEU A 163 -2.58 9.38 8.31
C LEU A 163 -2.70 10.72 9.04
N LEU A 164 -1.68 11.11 9.81
CA LEU A 164 -1.61 12.44 10.42
C LEU A 164 -1.74 13.55 9.35
N ARG A 165 -0.97 13.45 8.27
CA ARG A 165 -1.01 14.46 7.20
C ARG A 165 -2.37 14.51 6.49
N ALA A 166 -3.02 13.36 6.33
CA ALA A 166 -4.30 13.27 5.64
C ALA A 166 -5.50 13.70 6.51
N THR A 167 -5.44 13.50 7.83
CA THR A 167 -6.59 13.67 8.72
C THR A 167 -6.43 14.78 9.77
N GLY A 168 -5.20 15.15 10.11
CA GLY A 168 -4.88 16.11 11.17
C GLY A 168 -5.00 15.55 12.60
N GLU A 169 -5.31 14.27 12.79
CA GLU A 169 -5.47 13.66 14.11
C GLU A 169 -4.14 13.45 14.82
N GLN A 170 -4.00 14.05 16.01
CA GLN A 170 -2.77 14.00 16.81
C GLN A 170 -2.44 12.62 17.38
N SER A 171 -3.42 11.71 17.45
CA SER A 171 -3.18 10.31 17.85
C SER A 171 -2.12 9.64 16.96
N TYR A 172 -2.16 9.91 15.66
CA TYR A 172 -1.17 9.36 14.72
C TYR A 172 0.23 9.96 14.90
N LEU A 173 0.35 11.20 15.38
CA LEU A 173 1.67 11.76 15.72
C LEU A 173 2.29 11.05 16.92
N LEU A 174 1.49 10.72 17.93
CA LEU A 174 1.94 9.97 19.10
C LEU A 174 2.36 8.56 18.70
N ASP A 175 1.54 7.89 17.87
CA ASP A 175 1.86 6.57 17.36
C ASP A 175 3.15 6.58 16.52
N ALA A 176 3.34 7.57 15.64
CA ALA A 176 4.54 7.70 14.83
C ALA A 176 5.81 7.80 15.69
N LYS A 177 5.78 8.60 16.76
CA LYS A 177 6.88 8.73 17.72
C LYS A 177 7.15 7.45 18.51
N GLN A 178 6.12 6.65 18.77
CA GLN A 178 6.25 5.38 19.47
C GLN A 178 6.87 4.29 18.59
N HIS A 179 6.73 4.42 17.27
CA HIS A 179 7.25 3.46 16.29
C HIS A 179 8.61 3.83 15.68
N TYR A 180 9.13 5.03 15.96
CA TYR A 180 10.43 5.55 15.53
C TYR A 180 11.52 5.25 16.58
#